data_AF-A0A7J8W7A5-F1
#
_entry.id   AF-A0A7J8W7A5-F1
#
_cell.length_a   1.000
_cell.length_b   1.000
_cell.length_c   1.000
_cell.angle_alpha   90.00
_cell.angle_beta   90.00
_cell.angle_gamma   90.00
#
_symmetry.space_group_name_H-M   'P 1'
#
loop_
_entity.id
_entity.type
_entity.pdbx_description
1 polymer ?
#
loop_
_entity_poly.entity_id
_entity_poly.type
_entity_poly.pdbx_seq_one_letter_code
_entity_poly.pdbx_strand_id
1 'polypeptide(L)'
;EEWRRGLKALRVDTVSKLRKALPELEKEVRRPSNFVDFYSYSFCYCLTEEKQKSIDIESICQLLDLVLGSQFRAQVDYFIEYLKIQSDYKVINLDQWMGFFRFCNEISFPDLSNYDPDLAWPLVLDNFVEWMQAKQS
;
A
#
# COMPACT_ATOMS: atom_id res chain seq x y z
N GLU A 1 -25.21 -6.83 -7.26
CA GLU A 1 -25.02 -7.62 -6.02
C GLU A 1 -24.15 -6.92 -4.96
N GLU A 2 -22.97 -6.40 -5.29
CA GLU A 2 -22.05 -5.75 -4.33
C GLU A 2 -22.71 -4.62 -3.53
N TRP A 3 -23.41 -3.69 -4.21
CA TRP A 3 -24.14 -2.60 -3.57
C TRP A 3 -25.14 -3.09 -2.51
N ARG A 4 -25.99 -4.07 -2.86
CA ARG A 4 -27.01 -4.60 -1.94
C ARG A 4 -26.37 -5.32 -0.76
N ARG A 5 -25.33 -6.12 -1.01
CA ARG A 5 -24.61 -6.85 0.03
C ARG A 5 -23.91 -5.92 1.01
N GLY A 6 -23.17 -4.93 0.50
CA GLY A 6 -22.43 -3.96 1.31
C GLY A 6 -23.37 -3.10 2.15
N LEU A 7 -24.42 -2.54 1.56
CA LEU A 7 -25.40 -1.74 2.29
C LEU A 7 -26.14 -2.55 3.37
N LYS A 8 -26.48 -3.81 3.08
CA LYS A 8 -27.10 -4.71 4.07
C LYS A 8 -26.15 -5.03 5.23
N ALA A 9 -24.87 -5.28 4.96
CA ALA A 9 -23.86 -5.50 5.99
C ALA A 9 -23.69 -4.27 6.89
N LEU A 10 -23.72 -3.08 6.30
CA LEU A 10 -23.67 -1.79 7.02
C LEU A 10 -24.99 -1.41 7.70
N ARG A 11 -26.08 -2.15 7.46
CA ARG A 11 -27.45 -1.82 7.91
C ARG A 11 -27.89 -0.42 7.48
N VAL A 12 -27.51 -0.04 6.26
CA VAL A 12 -27.78 1.26 5.65
C VAL A 12 -28.72 1.08 4.46
N ASP A 13 -29.73 1.94 4.34
CA ASP A 13 -30.73 1.92 3.26
C ASP A 13 -30.87 3.29 2.56
N THR A 14 -30.12 4.31 3.01
CA THR A 14 -30.17 5.68 2.49
C THR A 14 -28.79 6.31 2.45
N VAL A 15 -28.57 7.25 1.53
CA VAL A 15 -27.32 8.00 1.39
C VAL A 15 -26.94 8.75 2.67
N SER A 16 -27.93 9.29 3.39
CA SER A 16 -27.72 9.96 4.68
C SER A 16 -27.17 9.01 5.74
N LYS A 17 -27.71 7.79 5.84
CA LYS A 17 -27.18 6.75 6.75
C LYS A 17 -25.79 6.29 6.32
N LEU A 18 -25.52 6.17 5.02
CA LEU A 18 -24.19 5.81 4.51
C LEU A 18 -23.14 6.85 4.93
N ARG A 19 -23.44 8.14 4.72
CA ARG A 19 -22.55 9.24 5.12
C ARG A 19 -22.24 9.23 6.62
N LYS A 20 -23.22 8.86 7.46
CA LYS A 20 -23.04 8.75 8.91
C LYS A 20 -22.21 7.52 9.32
N ALA A 21 -22.14 6.48 8.49
CA ALA A 21 -21.36 5.28 8.75
C ALA A 21 -19.88 5.43 8.37
N LEU A 22 -19.55 6.32 7.43
CA LEU A 22 -18.17 6.51 6.93
C LEU A 22 -17.12 6.72 8.04
N PRO A 23 -17.33 7.60 9.05
CA PRO A 23 -16.31 7.80 10.09
C PRO A 23 -16.01 6.54 10.91
N GLU A 24 -17.01 5.68 11.11
CA GLU A 24 -16.81 4.41 11.82
C GLU A 24 -16.08 3.39 10.96
N LEU A 25 -16.33 3.38 9.64
CA LEU A 25 -15.56 2.54 8.71
C LEU A 25 -14.10 2.97 8.62
N GLU A 26 -13.82 4.27 8.61
CA GLU A 26 -12.45 4.79 8.67
C GLU A 26 -11.73 4.38 9.96
N LYS A 27 -12.43 4.33 11.10
CA LYS A 27 -11.85 3.83 12.35
C LYS A 27 -11.65 2.32 12.32
N GLU A 28 -12.59 1.59 11.75
CA GLU A 28 -12.54 0.13 11.64
C GLU A 28 -11.37 -0.32 10.76
N VAL A 29 -11.17 0.33 9.61
CA VAL A 29 -10.09 -0.03 8.67
C VAL A 29 -8.71 0.26 9.24
N ARG A 30 -8.58 1.27 10.11
CA ARG A 30 -7.32 1.62 10.78
C ARG A 30 -6.88 0.64 11.87
N ARG A 31 -7.70 -0.36 12.20
CA ARG A 31 -7.28 -1.42 13.13
C ARG A 31 -6.22 -2.29 12.45
N PRO A 32 -5.09 -2.63 13.09
CA PRO A 32 -3.97 -3.31 12.43
C PRO A 32 -4.37 -4.56 11.63
N SER A 33 -5.19 -5.44 12.20
CA SER A 33 -5.66 -6.66 11.50
C SER A 33 -6.49 -6.34 10.26
N ASN A 34 -7.35 -5.33 10.32
CA ASN A 34 -8.24 -4.96 9.23
C ASN A 34 -7.50 -4.18 8.15
N PHE A 35 -6.47 -3.43 8.54
CA PHE A 35 -5.69 -2.62 7.61
C PHE A 35 -4.89 -3.51 6.66
N VAL A 36 -4.33 -4.63 7.14
CA VAL A 36 -3.63 -5.62 6.29
C VAL A 36 -4.57 -6.12 5.18
N ASP A 37 -5.78 -6.52 5.55
CA ASP A 37 -6.79 -7.01 4.59
C ASP A 37 -7.21 -5.91 3.62
N PHE A 38 -7.44 -4.69 4.11
CA PHE A 38 -7.77 -3.53 3.28
C PHE A 38 -6.66 -3.18 2.29
N TYR A 39 -5.42 -3.18 2.75
CA TYR A 39 -4.26 -2.87 1.94
C TYR A 39 -4.03 -3.94 0.86
N SER A 40 -4.22 -5.23 1.17
CA SER A 40 -4.21 -6.29 0.16
C SER A 40 -5.36 -6.10 -0.84
N TYR A 41 -6.56 -5.81 -0.35
CA TYR A 41 -7.74 -5.57 -1.18
C TYR A 41 -7.57 -4.39 -2.13
N SER A 42 -6.94 -3.29 -1.71
CA SER A 42 -6.76 -2.11 -2.55
C SER A 42 -5.93 -2.41 -3.80
N PHE A 43 -4.91 -3.29 -3.67
CA PHE A 43 -4.16 -3.78 -4.83
C PHE A 43 -5.04 -4.64 -5.74
N CYS A 44 -5.73 -5.64 -5.17
CA CYS A 44 -6.60 -6.53 -5.93
C CYS A 44 -7.73 -5.78 -6.65
N TYR A 45 -8.24 -4.70 -6.06
CA TYR A 45 -9.28 -3.85 -6.65
C TYR A 45 -8.82 -3.16 -7.95
N CYS A 46 -7.52 -2.88 -8.07
CA CYS A 46 -6.93 -2.28 -9.26
C CYS A 46 -6.59 -3.32 -10.36
N LEU A 47 -6.76 -4.61 -10.11
CA LEU A 47 -6.60 -5.67 -11.12
C LEU A 47 -7.91 -5.77 -11.94
N THR A 48 -7.91 -5.19 -13.12
CA THR A 48 -9.12 -5.08 -13.95
C THR A 48 -9.29 -6.22 -14.95
N GLU A 49 -8.21 -6.96 -15.23
CA GLU A 49 -8.21 -8.11 -16.14
C GLU A 49 -7.99 -9.43 -15.40
N GLU A 50 -8.67 -10.50 -15.83
CA GLU A 50 -8.64 -11.82 -15.17
C GLU A 50 -7.23 -12.42 -15.01
N LYS A 51 -6.31 -12.10 -15.93
CA LYS A 51 -4.93 -12.61 -15.92
C LYS A 51 -3.91 -11.60 -15.40
N GLN A 52 -4.33 -10.39 -15.05
CA GLN A 52 -3.44 -9.36 -14.53
C GLN A 52 -2.99 -9.75 -13.12
N LYS A 53 -1.66 -9.70 -12.89
CA LYS A 53 -1.06 -10.03 -11.58
C LYS A 53 -0.19 -8.90 -11.03
N SER A 54 -0.20 -7.76 -11.73
CA SER A 54 0.68 -6.64 -11.47
C SER A 54 0.07 -5.33 -11.96
N ILE A 55 0.41 -4.24 -11.32
CA ILE A 55 -0.05 -2.88 -11.63
C ILE A 55 1.15 -2.06 -12.07
N ASP A 56 0.97 -1.16 -13.03
CA ASP A 56 2.03 -0.25 -13.48
C ASP A 56 2.49 0.73 -12.38
N ILE A 57 3.70 1.26 -12.54
CA ILE A 57 4.31 2.15 -11.53
C ILE A 57 3.48 3.41 -11.28
N GLU A 58 2.88 4.01 -12.31
CA GLU A 58 2.14 5.26 -12.18
C GLU A 58 0.91 5.05 -11.29
N SER A 59 0.13 4.01 -11.57
CA SER A 59 -1.02 3.61 -10.77
C SER A 59 -0.64 3.22 -9.34
N ILE A 60 0.49 2.51 -9.16
CA ILE A 60 0.99 2.14 -7.81
C ILE A 60 1.37 3.36 -6.98
N CYS A 61 2.02 4.36 -7.59
CA CYS A 61 2.36 5.59 -6.88
C CYS A 61 1.11 6.30 -6.34
N GLN A 62 0.05 6.38 -7.15
CA GLN A 62 -1.22 6.98 -6.73
C GLN A 62 -1.89 6.16 -5.61
N LEU A 63 -1.87 4.82 -5.74
CA LEU A 63 -2.47 3.94 -4.76
C LEU A 63 -1.74 4.01 -3.41
N LEU A 64 -0.39 4.02 -3.41
CA LEU A 64 0.43 4.18 -2.21
C LEU A 64 0.09 5.47 -1.46
N ASP A 65 0.02 6.60 -2.16
CA ASP A 65 -0.34 7.89 -1.56
C ASP A 65 -1.74 7.86 -0.94
N LEU A 66 -2.70 7.26 -1.65
CA LEU A 66 -4.09 7.16 -1.20
C LEU A 66 -4.24 6.31 0.08
N VAL A 67 -3.59 5.14 0.13
CA VAL A 67 -3.86 4.15 1.19
C VAL A 67 -2.86 4.21 2.34
N LEU A 68 -1.59 4.54 2.09
CA LEU A 68 -0.53 4.62 3.13
C LEU A 68 -0.06 6.05 3.43
N GLY A 69 -0.28 7.01 2.53
CA GLY A 69 0.30 8.35 2.65
C GLY A 69 -0.12 9.12 3.90
N SER A 70 -1.26 8.79 4.52
CA SER A 70 -1.68 9.41 5.78
C SER A 70 -0.93 8.87 7.02
N GLN A 71 -0.40 7.64 6.95
CA GLN A 71 0.26 6.97 8.08
C GLN A 71 1.78 6.92 7.93
N PHE A 72 2.28 6.71 6.71
CA PHE A 72 3.69 6.50 6.40
C PHE A 72 4.20 7.52 5.37
N ARG A 73 3.82 8.80 5.55
CA ARG A 73 4.07 9.88 4.59
C ARG A 73 5.52 9.89 4.08
N ALA A 74 6.50 9.89 4.98
CA ALA A 74 7.90 9.99 4.58
C ALA A 74 8.39 8.75 3.81
N GLN A 75 8.02 7.54 4.26
CA GLN A 75 8.36 6.29 3.57
C GLN A 75 7.72 6.26 2.17
N VAL A 76 6.44 6.62 2.07
CA VAL A 76 5.68 6.66 0.81
C VAL A 76 6.30 7.64 -0.17
N ASP A 77 6.62 8.86 0.27
CA ASP A 77 7.19 9.88 -0.60
C ASP A 77 8.55 9.43 -1.17
N TYR A 78 9.43 8.84 -0.34
CA TYR A 78 10.72 8.31 -0.79
C TYR A 78 10.58 7.12 -1.73
N PHE A 79 9.67 6.19 -1.43
CA PHE A 79 9.47 5.03 -2.28
C PHE A 79 8.86 5.41 -3.63
N ILE A 80 7.90 6.36 -3.65
CA ILE A 80 7.37 6.93 -4.90
C ILE A 80 8.47 7.63 -5.70
N GLU A 81 9.34 8.40 -5.04
CA GLU A 81 10.49 9.02 -5.70
C GLU A 81 11.38 7.97 -6.37
N TYR A 82 11.77 6.95 -5.61
CA TYR A 82 12.57 5.83 -6.11
C TYR A 82 11.90 5.14 -7.31
N LEU A 83 10.63 4.76 -7.18
CA LEU A 83 9.88 4.06 -8.23
C LEU A 83 9.81 4.87 -9.54
N LYS A 84 9.77 6.20 -9.45
CA LYS A 84 9.71 7.10 -10.62
C LYS A 84 11.03 7.27 -11.35
N ILE A 85 12.18 7.09 -10.68
CA ILE A 85 13.51 7.29 -11.26
C ILE A 85 14.16 5.99 -11.72
N GLN A 86 13.84 4.87 -11.06
CA GLN A 86 14.37 3.56 -11.42
C GLN A 86 13.80 3.08 -12.75
N SER A 87 14.55 2.24 -13.48
CA SER A 87 14.14 1.68 -14.79
C SER A 87 13.98 0.16 -14.81
N ASP A 88 14.31 -0.51 -13.70
CA ASP A 88 14.37 -1.97 -13.60
C ASP A 88 12.97 -2.60 -13.48
N TYR A 89 12.03 -1.85 -12.90
CA TYR A 89 10.65 -2.26 -12.65
C TYR A 89 9.68 -1.40 -13.42
N LYS A 90 8.82 -2.05 -14.20
CA LYS A 90 7.69 -1.39 -14.91
C LYS A 90 6.35 -1.62 -14.24
N VAL A 91 6.28 -2.62 -13.37
CA VAL A 91 5.07 -3.05 -12.67
C VAL A 91 5.43 -3.54 -11.28
N ILE A 92 4.46 -3.50 -10.36
CA ILE A 92 4.53 -4.06 -9.01
C ILE A 92 3.50 -5.18 -8.87
N ASN A 93 3.92 -6.31 -8.30
CA ASN A 93 3.04 -7.44 -7.99
C ASN A 93 2.57 -7.39 -6.52
N LEU A 94 1.67 -8.31 -6.14
CA LEU A 94 1.09 -8.32 -4.79
C LEU A 94 2.14 -8.57 -3.68
N ASP A 95 3.15 -9.40 -3.95
CA ASP A 95 4.21 -9.69 -2.97
C ASP A 95 5.05 -8.45 -2.66
N GLN A 96 5.46 -7.72 -3.69
CA GLN A 96 6.17 -6.44 -3.56
C GLN A 96 5.32 -5.38 -2.86
N TRP A 97 4.03 -5.30 -3.19
CA TRP A 97 3.08 -4.39 -2.55
C TRP A 97 2.96 -4.67 -1.05
N MET A 98 2.73 -5.93 -0.66
CA MET A 98 2.64 -6.35 0.74
C MET A 98 3.99 -6.20 1.46
N GLY A 99 5.09 -6.46 0.76
CA GLY A 99 6.44 -6.25 1.25
C GLY A 99 6.68 -4.80 1.66
N PHE A 100 6.21 -3.82 0.89
CA PHE A 100 6.37 -2.41 1.24
C PHE A 100 5.58 -2.03 2.50
N PHE A 101 4.39 -2.60 2.71
CA PHE A 101 3.66 -2.40 3.96
C PHE A 101 4.39 -3.03 5.15
N ARG A 102 4.93 -4.24 4.99
CA ARG A 102 5.77 -4.87 6.01
C ARG A 102 6.99 -3.98 6.33
N PHE A 103 7.66 -3.46 5.30
CA PHE A 103 8.78 -2.53 5.44
C PHE A 103 8.40 -1.29 6.26
N CYS A 104 7.25 -0.66 5.97
CA CYS A 104 6.77 0.51 6.70
C CYS A 104 6.55 0.26 8.20
N ASN A 105 6.22 -0.97 8.58
CA ASN A 105 5.96 -1.34 9.98
C ASN A 105 7.20 -1.86 10.72
N GLU A 106 8.11 -2.54 10.02
CA GLU A 106 9.23 -3.25 10.64
C GLU A 106 10.55 -2.49 10.56
N ILE A 107 10.74 -1.63 9.57
CA ILE A 107 12.02 -0.96 9.32
C ILE A 107 12.03 0.46 9.89
N SER A 108 13.11 0.79 10.60
CA SER A 108 13.39 2.11 11.14
C SER A 108 13.65 3.07 9.99
N PHE A 109 12.96 4.20 9.98
CA PHE A 109 13.05 5.19 8.92
C PHE A 109 13.33 6.57 9.52
N PRO A 110 14.27 7.35 8.96
CA PRO A 110 14.95 7.19 7.67
C PRO A 110 16.33 6.51 7.71
N ASP A 111 16.80 6.06 8.88
CA ASP A 111 18.16 5.56 9.09
C ASP A 111 18.37 4.12 8.63
N LEU A 112 17.30 3.32 8.52
CA LEU A 112 17.33 1.93 8.01
C LEU A 112 18.26 1.01 8.83
N SER A 113 18.56 1.36 10.08
CA SER A 113 19.59 0.70 10.90
C SER A 113 19.29 -0.76 11.23
N ASN A 114 18.03 -1.16 11.17
CA ASN A 114 17.58 -2.54 11.38
C ASN A 114 17.21 -3.26 10.07
N TYR A 115 17.57 -2.70 8.91
CA TYR A 115 17.42 -3.40 7.64
C TYR A 115 18.44 -4.53 7.52
N ASP A 116 17.98 -5.71 7.11
CA ASP A 116 18.80 -6.88 6.86
C ASP A 116 18.43 -7.47 5.49
N PRO A 117 19.33 -7.41 4.48
CA PRO A 117 19.07 -7.92 3.14
C PRO A 117 19.00 -9.46 3.07
N ASP A 118 19.43 -10.18 4.11
CA ASP A 118 19.31 -11.64 4.16
C ASP A 118 17.88 -12.08 4.58
N LEU A 119 17.05 -11.15 5.05
CA LEU A 119 15.62 -11.37 5.23
C LEU A 119 14.94 -11.40 3.86
N ALA A 120 13.92 -12.23 3.69
CA ALA A 120 13.20 -12.42 2.42
C ALA A 120 12.35 -11.19 2.01
N TRP A 121 13.01 -10.07 1.76
CA TRP A 121 12.45 -8.88 1.16
C TRP A 121 12.34 -9.04 -0.35
N PRO A 122 11.32 -8.47 -0.98
CA PRO A 122 11.29 -8.34 -2.42
C PRO A 122 12.46 -7.49 -2.90
N LEU A 123 13.16 -7.92 -3.96
CA LEU A 123 14.36 -7.24 -4.49
C LEU A 123 14.19 -5.74 -4.76
N VAL A 124 12.97 -5.29 -5.10
CA VAL A 124 12.68 -3.86 -5.29
C VAL A 124 12.89 -3.04 -4.01
N LEU A 125 12.73 -3.66 -2.84
CA LEU A 125 12.96 -3.03 -1.54
C LEU A 125 14.44 -3.05 -1.17
N ASP A 126 15.18 -4.10 -1.51
CA ASP A 126 16.65 -4.10 -1.37
C ASP A 126 17.26 -2.96 -2.20
N ASN A 127 16.88 -2.86 -3.47
CA ASN A 127 17.34 -1.80 -4.36
C ASN A 127 16.90 -0.39 -3.89
N PHE A 128 15.72 -0.29 -3.27
CA PHE A 128 15.26 0.95 -2.67
C PHE A 128 16.12 1.39 -1.48
N VAL A 129 16.52 0.45 -0.61
CA VAL A 129 17.41 0.71 0.53
C VAL A 129 18.78 1.14 0.04
N GLU A 130 19.35 0.44 -0.94
CA GLU A 130 20.63 0.81 -1.57
C GLU A 130 20.57 2.23 -2.14
N TRP A 131 19.49 2.56 -2.85
CA TRP A 131 19.27 3.91 -3.39
C TRP A 131 19.19 4.98 -2.28
N MET A 132 18.48 4.70 -1.19
CA MET A 132 18.38 5.62 -0.05
C MET A 132 19.73 5.87 0.61
N GLN A 133 20.55 4.83 0.80
CA GLN A 133 21.88 4.93 1.39
C GLN A 133 22.83 5.75 0.49
N ALA A 134 22.77 5.52 -0.82
CA ALA A 134 23.56 6.29 -1.80
C ALA A 134 23.18 7.78 -1.82
N LYS A 135 21.91 8.12 -1.58
CA LYS A 135 21.42 9.51 -1.54
C LYS A 135 21.83 10.27 -0.27
N GLN A 136 22.15 9.55 0.81
CA GLN A 136 22.60 10.14 2.08
C GLN A 136 24.14 10.29 2.17
N SER A 137 24.87 9.73 1.20
CA SER A 137 26.33 9.84 1.08
C SER A 137 26.75 11.08 0.29
#